data_AF-A0A370K3V5-F1
#
_entry.id   AF-A0A370K3V5-F1
#
_cell.length_a   1.000
_cell.length_b   1.000
_cell.length_c   1.000
_cell.angle_alpha   90.00
_cell.angle_beta   90.00
_cell.angle_gamma   90.00
#
_symmetry.space_group_name_H-M   'P 1'
#
loop_
_entity.id
_entity.type
_entity.pdbx_description
1 polymer ?
#
loop_
_entity_poly.entity_id
_entity_poly.type
_entity_poly.pdbx_seq_one_letter_code
_entity_poly.pdbx_strand_id
1 'polypeptide(L)'
;MPHQNEFPSTDFARKARSPMADLDRVILAASEVALDRRKVMEWLEEPLAAFRGKTPLQLVAEGQADDLLAYIASVESGFVG
;
A
#
# COMPACT_ATOMS: atom_id res chain seq x y z
N MET A 1 -18.09 22.13 -41.59
CA MET A 1 -18.36 21.48 -40.30
C MET A 1 -17.26 20.47 -40.03
N PRO A 2 -16.53 20.54 -38.92
CA PRO A 2 -15.83 19.38 -38.40
C PRO A 2 -16.44 18.94 -37.07
N HIS A 3 -16.82 17.66 -37.00
CA HIS A 3 -17.22 16.95 -35.79
C HIS A 3 -16.03 16.94 -34.83
N GLN A 4 -16.08 17.74 -33.77
CA GLN A 4 -15.19 17.60 -32.63
C GLN A 4 -15.70 16.40 -31.82
N ASN A 5 -15.03 15.26 -31.95
CA ASN A 5 -15.23 14.15 -31.03
C ASN A 5 -14.45 14.50 -29.76
N GLU A 6 -15.15 15.14 -28.84
CA GLU A 6 -14.77 15.43 -27.47
C GLU A 6 -14.49 14.11 -26.73
N PHE A 7 -13.24 13.66 -26.79
CA PHE A 7 -12.75 12.62 -25.88
C PHE A 7 -12.90 13.16 -24.45
N PRO A 8 -13.54 12.42 -23.53
CA PRO A 8 -13.69 12.91 -22.17
C PRO A 8 -12.29 13.06 -21.57
N SER A 9 -11.95 14.30 -21.23
CA SER A 9 -10.89 14.66 -20.30
C SER A 9 -11.21 14.06 -18.93
N THR A 10 -10.98 12.77 -18.75
CA THR A 10 -11.07 12.10 -17.45
C THR A 10 -9.67 11.91 -16.88
N ASP A 11 -9.32 12.80 -15.95
CA ASP A 11 -8.64 12.46 -14.69
C ASP A 11 -7.18 11.94 -14.71
N PHE A 12 -6.36 12.25 -15.72
CA PHE A 12 -4.91 11.97 -15.62
C PHE A 12 -4.17 12.85 -14.58
N ALA A 13 -4.87 13.79 -13.94
CA ALA A 13 -4.35 14.61 -12.84
C ALA A 13 -4.54 13.97 -11.45
N ARG A 14 -5.06 12.74 -11.35
CA ARG A 14 -4.88 11.95 -10.13
C ARG A 14 -3.43 11.48 -10.13
N LYS A 15 -2.55 12.24 -9.47
CA LYS A 15 -1.14 11.92 -9.21
C LYS A 15 -1.01 10.41 -9.02
N ALA A 16 -0.62 9.69 -10.07
CA ALA A 16 -0.53 8.25 -10.08
C ALA A 16 0.61 7.90 -9.16
N ARG A 17 0.30 7.70 -7.88
CA ARG A 17 1.27 7.29 -6.89
C ARG A 17 1.70 5.90 -7.33
N SER A 18 2.98 5.78 -7.70
CA SER A 18 3.48 4.55 -8.28
C SER A 18 3.33 3.43 -7.24
N PRO A 19 2.65 2.31 -7.55
CA PRO A 19 2.48 1.22 -6.59
C PRO A 19 3.82 0.67 -6.09
N MET A 20 4.86 0.77 -6.92
CA MET A 20 6.24 0.46 -6.53
C MET A 20 6.75 1.37 -5.39
N ALA A 21 6.50 2.68 -5.48
CA ALA A 21 6.93 3.63 -4.45
C ALA A 21 6.18 3.42 -3.13
N ASP A 22 4.91 3.00 -3.21
CA ASP A 22 4.14 2.63 -2.03
C ASP A 22 4.62 1.31 -1.42
N LEU A 23 4.99 0.33 -2.25
CA LEU A 23 5.59 -0.92 -1.77
C LEU A 23 6.92 -0.68 -1.05
N ASP A 24 7.81 0.14 -1.63
CA ASP A 24 9.08 0.52 -0.99
C ASP A 24 8.87 1.15 0.39
N ARG A 25 7.86 2.03 0.52
CA ARG A 25 7.51 2.65 1.80
C ARG A 25 7.01 1.64 2.83
N VAL A 26 6.16 0.70 2.40
CA VAL A 26 5.65 -0.38 3.27
C VAL A 26 6.79 -1.28 3.73
N ILE A 27 7.70 -1.66 2.84
CA ILE A 27 8.89 -2.46 3.18
C ILE A 27 9.77 -1.73 4.19
N LEU A 28 10.00 -0.44 4.00
CA LEU A 28 10.81 0.36 4.91
C LEU A 28 10.19 0.39 6.31
N ALA A 29 8.91 0.78 6.41
CA ALA A 29 8.20 0.83 7.69
C ALA A 29 8.15 -0.55 8.37
N ALA A 30 7.86 -1.61 7.62
CA ALA A 30 7.86 -2.97 8.18
C ALA A 30 9.26 -3.42 8.64
N SER A 31 10.32 -2.96 7.95
CA SER A 31 11.71 -3.26 8.33
C SER A 31 12.14 -2.56 9.60
N GLU A 32 11.60 -1.38 9.89
CA GLU A 32 11.81 -0.68 11.17
C GLU A 32 11.22 -1.48 12.34
N VAL A 33 10.06 -2.13 12.14
CA VAL A 33 9.43 -2.99 13.16
C VAL A 33 10.16 -4.32 13.36
N ALA A 34 10.38 -5.06 12.27
CA ALA A 34 10.79 -6.46 12.35
C ALA A 34 12.31 -6.64 12.47
N LEU A 35 13.10 -5.62 12.09
CA LEU A 35 14.57 -5.63 12.01
C LEU A 35 15.18 -6.81 11.21
N ASP A 36 14.35 -7.58 10.49
CA ASP A 36 14.73 -8.73 9.67
C ASP A 36 13.96 -8.69 8.34
N ARG A 37 14.71 -8.54 7.25
CA ARG A 37 14.17 -8.48 5.90
C ARG A 37 13.40 -9.76 5.52
N ARG A 38 13.81 -10.94 6.01
CA ARG A 38 13.10 -12.18 5.70
C ARG A 38 11.71 -12.19 6.32
N LYS A 39 11.60 -11.76 7.57
CA LYS A 39 10.30 -11.64 8.26
C LYS A 39 9.38 -10.63 7.56
N VAL A 40 9.93 -9.53 7.06
CA VAL A 40 9.16 -8.56 6.27
C VAL A 40 8.63 -9.21 4.98
N MET A 41 9.46 -9.97 4.27
CA MET A 41 9.02 -10.65 3.05
C MET A 41 7.94 -11.70 3.33
N GLU A 42 8.08 -12.49 4.41
CA GLU A 42 7.06 -13.43 4.86
C GLU A 42 5.75 -12.69 5.18
N TRP A 43 5.83 -11.61 5.95
CA TRP A 43 4.68 -10.78 6.32
C TRP A 43 3.97 -10.14 5.13
N LEU A 44 4.70 -9.77 4.06
CA LEU A 44 4.09 -9.21 2.83
C LEU A 44 3.12 -10.17 2.14
N GLU A 45 3.33 -11.47 2.33
CA GLU A 45 2.49 -12.55 1.81
C GLU A 45 1.47 -13.05 2.85
N GLU A 46 1.57 -12.63 4.10
CA GLU A 46 0.64 -13.02 5.15
C GLU A 46 -0.70 -12.28 5.05
N PRO A 47 -1.83 -13.00 5.16
CA PRO A 47 -3.15 -12.40 5.16
C PRO A 47 -3.42 -11.65 6.47
N LEU A 48 -3.70 -10.36 6.38
CA LEU A 48 -3.99 -9.53 7.54
C LEU A 48 -5.48 -9.60 7.89
N ALA A 49 -5.79 -10.08 9.09
CA ALA A 49 -7.16 -10.14 9.61
C ALA A 49 -7.83 -8.75 9.65
N ALA A 50 -7.07 -7.70 9.98
CA ALA A 50 -7.53 -6.31 9.98
C ALA A 50 -8.02 -5.83 8.60
N PHE A 51 -7.50 -6.43 7.52
CA PHE A 51 -7.82 -6.07 6.14
C PHE A 51 -8.65 -7.17 5.44
N ARG A 52 -9.52 -7.86 6.18
CA ARG A 52 -10.38 -8.94 5.66
C ARG A 52 -9.60 -10.10 5.04
N GLY A 53 -8.41 -10.39 5.53
CA GLY A 53 -7.54 -11.45 5.03
C GLY A 53 -6.76 -11.09 3.76
N LYS A 54 -6.73 -9.81 3.37
CA LYS A 54 -5.87 -9.34 2.28
C LYS A 54 -4.41 -9.29 2.72
N THR A 55 -3.51 -9.57 1.78
CA THR A 55 -2.07 -9.44 2.02
C THR A 55 -1.61 -8.00 1.79
N PRO A 56 -0.51 -7.57 2.43
CA PRO A 56 0.12 -6.28 2.17
C PRO A 56 0.32 -5.97 0.68
N LEU A 57 0.76 -6.96 -0.11
CA LEU A 57 0.93 -6.80 -1.55
C LEU A 57 -0.38 -6.47 -2.27
N GLN A 58 -1.49 -7.11 -1.89
CA GLN A 58 -2.81 -6.82 -2.45
C GLN A 58 -3.27 -5.42 -2.07
N LEU A 59 -3.05 -5.00 -0.81
CA LEU A 59 -3.42 -3.66 -0.35
C LEU A 59 -2.68 -2.56 -1.12
N VAL A 60 -1.38 -2.74 -1.38
CA VAL A 60 -0.61 -1.80 -2.20
C VAL A 60 -1.12 -1.78 -3.65
N ALA A 61 -1.44 -2.93 -4.24
CA ALA A 61 -2.01 -3.01 -5.58
C ALA A 61 -3.39 -2.34 -5.70
N GLU A 62 -4.19 -2.39 -4.64
CA GLU A 62 -5.50 -1.73 -4.56
C GLU A 62 -5.43 -0.25 -4.16
N GLY A 63 -4.22 0.29 -3.92
CA GLY A 63 -4.03 1.69 -3.52
C GLY A 63 -4.36 1.97 -2.04
N GLN A 64 -4.46 0.94 -1.21
CA GLN A 64 -4.70 1.01 0.23
C GLN A 64 -3.38 1.02 1.04
N ALA A 65 -2.28 1.47 0.43
CA ALA A 65 -0.96 1.50 1.07
C ALA A 65 -0.90 2.47 2.26
N ASP A 66 -1.62 3.60 2.20
CA ASP A 66 -1.65 4.57 3.30
C ASP A 66 -2.35 3.99 4.56
N ASP A 67 -3.44 3.23 4.40
CA ASP A 67 -4.07 2.50 5.51
C ASP A 67 -3.13 1.44 6.11
N LEU A 68 -2.38 0.74 5.25
CA LEU A 68 -1.40 -0.26 5.69
C LEU A 68 -0.23 0.37 6.45
N LEU A 69 0.27 1.52 6.00
CA LEU A 69 1.30 2.29 6.71
C LEU A 69 0.80 2.77 8.07
N ALA A 70 -0.46 3.24 8.16
CA ALA A 70 -1.08 3.61 9.42
C ALA A 70 -1.23 2.40 10.36
N TYR A 71 -1.56 1.23 9.82
CA TYR A 71 -1.60 -0.02 10.59
C TYR A 71 -0.21 -0.38 11.14
N ILE A 72 0.84 -0.36 10.31
CA ILE A 72 2.22 -0.62 10.77
C ILE A 72 2.61 0.36 11.88
N ALA A 73 2.38 1.66 11.68
CA ALA A 73 2.69 2.69 12.69
C ALA A 73 1.89 2.49 13.99
N SER A 74 0.64 2.01 13.90
CA SER A 74 -0.17 1.65 15.06
C SER A 74 0.36 0.41 15.78
N VAL A 75 0.91 -0.56 15.05
CA VAL A 75 1.56 -1.76 15.62
C VAL A 75 2.88 -1.38 16.31
N GLU A 76 3.68 -0.49 15.70
CA GLU A 76 4.91 0.03 16.33
C GLU A 76 4.61 0.86 17.59
N SER A 77 3.64 1.77 17.52
CA SER A 77 3.26 2.64 18.64
C SER A 77 2.49 1.90 19.73
N GLY A 78 1.96 0.72 19.42
CA GLY A 78 1.05 -0.05 20.25
C GLY A 78 1.52 -1.49 20.39
N PHE A 79 2.77 -1.70 20.80
CA PHE A 79 3.18 -2.95 21.44
C PHE A 79 2.30 -3.19 22.68
N VAL A 80 1.12 -3.75 22.46
CA VAL A 80 0.26 -4.42 23.43
C VAL A 80 0.32 -5.88 23.03
N GLY A 81 1.38 -6.52 23.52
CA GLY A 81 1.60 -7.96 23.54
C GLY A 81 2.48 -8.28 24.73
#